data_AF-A0A3C1JLE7-F1
#
_entry.id   AF-A0A3C1JLE7-F1
#
_cell.length_a   1.000
_cell.length_b   1.000
_cell.length_c   1.000
_cell.angle_alpha   90.00
_cell.angle_beta   90.00
_cell.angle_gamma   90.00
#
_symmetry.space_group_name_H-M   'P 1'
#
loop_
_entity.id
_entity.type
_entity.pdbx_description
1 polymer ?
#
loop_
_entity_poly.entity_id
_entity_poly.type
_entity_poly.pdbx_seq_one_letter_code
_entity_poly.pdbx_strand_id
1 'polypeptide(L)'
;MKDTTPPVPGATGNSEVADSLARDVSTLGRLLGEVLQEVAGIDTYDLVEEFRGLARNFRAATDTGAESAIVRTGEALLARARSLSLPEAHLVVRAFTAYFHLVNLAEERQRLRILRV
;
A
#
# COMPACT_ATOMS: atom_id res chain seq x y z
N MET A 1 42.56 -2.54 11.79
CA MET A 1 41.58 -3.52 12.32
C MET A 1 40.31 -3.39 11.53
N LYS A 2 39.88 -4.46 10.84
CA LYS A 2 38.60 -4.49 10.12
C LYS A 2 37.54 -4.93 11.12
N ASP A 3 36.70 -4.00 11.57
CA ASP A 3 35.49 -4.33 12.32
C ASP A 3 34.56 -5.11 11.39
N THR A 4 34.60 -6.42 11.54
CA THR A 4 33.70 -7.35 10.87
C THR A 4 32.77 -7.86 11.95
N THR A 5 31.78 -7.06 12.30
CA THR A 5 30.69 -7.50 13.18
C THR A 5 30.02 -8.71 12.51
N PRO A 6 29.96 -9.88 13.17
CA PRO A 6 29.33 -11.06 12.57
C PRO A 6 27.83 -10.80 12.37
N PRO A 7 27.22 -11.31 11.28
CA PRO A 7 25.79 -11.13 11.04
C PRO A 7 25.00 -11.82 12.15
N VAL A 8 24.02 -11.10 12.71
CA VAL A 8 23.13 -11.59 13.76
C VAL A 8 22.30 -12.78 13.21
N PRO A 9 22.38 -14.00 13.77
CA PRO A 9 21.81 -15.22 13.18
C PRO A 9 20.27 -15.32 13.11
N GLY A 10 19.54 -14.24 13.38
CA GLY A 10 18.07 -14.21 13.36
C GLY A 10 17.46 -13.15 12.43
N ALA A 11 18.26 -12.30 11.79
CA ALA A 11 17.76 -11.19 10.97
C ALA A 11 17.31 -11.64 9.56
N THR A 12 17.93 -12.70 9.02
CA THR A 12 17.70 -13.18 7.65
C THR A 12 16.29 -13.78 7.48
N GLY A 13 15.82 -14.57 8.43
CA GLY A 13 14.49 -15.19 8.36
C GLY A 13 13.35 -14.18 8.40
N ASN A 14 13.47 -13.12 9.21
CA ASN A 14 12.44 -12.09 9.30
C ASN A 14 12.44 -11.17 8.06
N SER A 15 13.62 -10.92 7.46
CA SER A 15 13.75 -10.18 6.21
C SER A 15 13.16 -10.94 5.01
N GLU A 16 13.48 -12.22 4.85
CA GLU A 16 12.95 -13.04 3.75
C GLU A 16 11.42 -13.20 3.82
N VAL A 17 10.88 -13.30 5.04
CA VAL A 17 9.44 -13.32 5.30
C VAL A 17 8.79 -11.98 4.93
N ALA A 18 9.38 -10.85 5.34
CA ALA A 18 8.89 -9.52 4.96
C ALA A 18 8.95 -9.30 3.43
N ASP A 19 10.03 -9.74 2.78
CA ASP A 19 10.23 -9.64 1.34
C ASP A 19 9.22 -10.48 0.56
N SER A 20 8.84 -11.66 1.07
CA SER A 20 7.81 -12.49 0.45
C SER A 20 6.44 -11.82 0.49
N LEU A 21 6.05 -11.23 1.63
CA LEU A 21 4.76 -10.55 1.77
C LEU A 21 4.71 -9.31 0.86
N ALA A 22 5.78 -8.51 0.83
CA ALA A 22 5.88 -7.34 -0.03
C ALA A 22 5.72 -7.70 -1.52
N ARG A 23 6.32 -8.82 -1.96
CA ARG A 23 6.16 -9.33 -3.34
C ARG A 23 4.74 -9.76 -3.66
N ASP A 24 4.07 -10.47 -2.74
CA ASP A 24 2.69 -10.91 -2.93
C ASP A 24 1.74 -9.71 -3.01
N VAL A 25 1.86 -8.74 -2.10
CA VAL A 25 1.09 -7.49 -2.11
C VAL A 25 1.35 -6.69 -3.39
N SER A 26 2.60 -6.60 -3.84
CA SER A 26 2.94 -5.91 -5.09
C SER A 26 2.33 -6.60 -6.32
N THR A 27 2.34 -7.93 -6.36
CA THR A 27 1.77 -8.70 -7.47
C THR A 27 0.25 -8.55 -7.53
N LEU A 28 -0.42 -8.71 -6.39
CA LEU A 28 -1.87 -8.56 -6.30
C LEU A 28 -2.32 -7.12 -6.59
N GLY A 29 -1.55 -6.13 -6.14
CA GLY A 29 -1.80 -4.72 -6.46
C GLY A 29 -1.70 -4.43 -7.96
N ARG A 30 -0.69 -4.98 -8.65
CA ARG A 30 -0.55 -4.85 -10.11
C ARG A 30 -1.74 -5.48 -10.85
N LEU A 31 -2.13 -6.70 -10.48
CA LEU A 31 -3.27 -7.40 -11.09
C LEU A 31 -4.59 -6.64 -10.87
N LEU A 32 -4.79 -6.08 -9.67
CA LEU A 32 -5.96 -5.24 -9.43
C LEU A 32 -5.95 -3.97 -10.29
N GLY A 33 -4.77 -3.36 -10.47
CA GLY A 33 -4.60 -2.23 -11.39
C GLY A 33 -5.01 -2.59 -12.83
N GLU A 34 -4.58 -3.74 -13.34
CA GLU A 34 -4.96 -4.25 -14.66
C GLU A 34 -6.48 -4.45 -14.75
N VAL A 35 -7.11 -5.09 -13.75
CA VAL A 35 -8.56 -5.27 -13.70
C VAL A 35 -9.32 -3.94 -13.61
N LEU A 36 -8.80 -2.97 -12.86
CA LEU A 36 -9.40 -1.63 -12.77
C LEU A 36 -9.38 -0.93 -14.13
N GLN A 37 -8.27 -0.99 -14.87
CA GLN A 37 -8.16 -0.43 -16.21
C GLN A 37 -9.13 -1.10 -17.20
N GLU A 38 -9.22 -2.44 -17.17
CA GLU A 38 -10.08 -3.20 -18.08
C GLU A 38 -11.58 -2.98 -17.82
N VAL A 39 -11.99 -2.94 -16.55
CA VAL A 39 -13.41 -2.93 -16.17
C VAL A 39 -13.97 -1.51 -15.99
N ALA A 40 -13.15 -0.59 -15.47
CA ALA A 40 -13.58 0.76 -15.12
C ALA A 40 -12.91 1.86 -15.94
N GLY A 41 -12.01 1.51 -16.85
CA GLY A 41 -11.31 2.43 -17.73
C GLY A 41 -10.12 3.12 -17.07
N ILE A 42 -9.34 3.82 -17.91
CA ILE A 42 -8.10 4.49 -17.51
C ILE A 42 -8.35 5.64 -16.53
N ASP A 43 -9.41 6.43 -16.71
CA ASP A 43 -9.72 7.57 -15.85
C ASP A 43 -9.98 7.12 -14.39
N THR A 44 -10.66 5.98 -14.21
CA THR A 44 -10.88 5.41 -12.88
C THR A 44 -9.59 4.91 -12.26
N TYR A 45 -8.73 4.27 -13.05
CA TYR A 45 -7.42 3.82 -12.59
C TYR A 45 -6.55 4.99 -12.14
N ASP A 46 -6.46 6.04 -12.96
CA ASP A 46 -5.67 7.24 -12.67
C ASP A 46 -6.18 7.95 -11.41
N LEU A 47 -7.50 8.03 -11.25
CA LEU A 47 -8.12 8.54 -10.04
C LEU A 47 -7.70 7.74 -8.80
N VAL A 48 -7.72 6.42 -8.87
CA VAL A 48 -7.35 5.55 -7.75
C VAL A 48 -5.85 5.67 -7.44
N GLU A 49 -4.99 5.74 -8.45
CA GLU A 49 -3.55 5.90 -8.25
C GLU A 49 -3.19 7.29 -7.70
N GLU A 50 -3.92 8.34 -8.09
CA GLU A 50 -3.80 9.67 -7.47
C GLU A 50 -4.04 9.59 -5.96
N PHE A 51 -5.15 8.97 -5.53
CA PHE A 51 -5.45 8.79 -4.11
C PHE A 51 -4.43 7.91 -3.38
N ARG A 52 -3.90 6.87 -4.04
CA ARG A 52 -2.80 6.05 -3.49
C ARG A 52 -1.54 6.89 -3.26
N GLY A 53 -1.21 7.78 -4.21
CA GLY A 53 -0.10 8.72 -4.08
C GLY A 53 -0.27 9.66 -2.89
N LEU A 54 -1.45 10.29 -2.78
CA LEU A 54 -1.77 11.19 -1.67
C LEU A 54 -1.71 10.46 -0.31
N ALA A 55 -2.28 9.27 -0.21
CA ALA A 55 -2.25 8.45 1.01
C ALA A 55 -0.82 8.02 1.39
N ARG A 56 0.03 7.70 0.40
CA ARG A 56 1.45 7.36 0.63
C ARG A 56 2.22 8.56 1.15
N ASN A 57 2.02 9.74 0.58
CA ASN A 57 2.67 10.97 1.03
C ASN A 57 2.27 11.33 2.46
N PHE A 58 0.98 11.19 2.78
CA PHE A 58 0.48 11.38 4.14
C PHE A 58 1.13 10.40 5.12
N ARG A 59 1.18 9.11 4.78
CA ARG A 59 1.85 8.09 5.61
C ARG A 59 3.33 8.37 5.81
N ALA A 60 4.06 8.74 4.76
CA ALA A 60 5.48 9.08 4.88
C ALA A 60 5.70 10.30 5.80
N ALA A 61 4.80 11.28 5.75
CA ALA A 61 4.84 12.42 6.66
C ALA A 61 4.56 12.01 8.12
N THR A 62 3.62 11.09 8.36
CA THR A 62 3.34 10.58 9.71
C THR A 62 4.50 9.75 10.25
N ASP A 63 5.12 8.91 9.42
CA ASP A 63 6.24 8.05 9.82
C ASP A 63 7.48 8.86 10.22
N THR A 64 7.67 10.03 9.61
CA THR A 64 8.76 10.96 9.95
C THR A 64 8.45 11.87 11.13
N GLY A 65 7.19 11.94 11.59
CA GLY A 65 6.75 12.82 12.68
C GLY A 65 6.79 14.31 12.35
N ALA A 66 6.93 14.68 11.07
CA ALA A 66 7.04 16.08 10.65
C ALA A 66 5.66 16.77 10.63
N GLU A 67 5.25 17.38 11.75
CA GLU A 67 3.92 17.99 11.93
C GLU A 67 3.48 18.88 10.75
N SER A 68 4.36 19.76 10.26
CA SER A 68 4.04 20.63 9.13
C SER A 68 3.76 19.83 7.84
N ALA A 69 4.46 18.72 7.61
CA ALA A 69 4.25 17.86 6.46
C ALA A 69 2.96 17.04 6.61
N ILE A 70 2.65 16.58 7.83
CA ILE A 70 1.40 15.87 8.14
C ILE A 70 0.20 16.75 7.84
N VAL A 71 0.22 18.01 8.30
CA VAL A 71 -0.85 18.98 8.01
C VAL A 71 -0.98 19.20 6.50
N ARG A 72 0.10 19.54 5.80
CA ARG A 72 0.05 19.82 4.35
C ARG A 72 -0.46 18.63 3.53
N THR A 73 0.05 17.43 3.80
CA THR A 73 -0.33 16.23 3.04
C THR A 73 -1.74 15.77 3.38
N GLY A 74 -2.17 15.91 4.64
CA GLY A 74 -3.54 15.65 5.06
C GLY A 74 -4.54 16.62 4.43
N GLU A 75 -4.21 17.91 4.39
CA GLU A 75 -5.03 18.92 3.71
C GLU A 75 -5.16 18.65 2.21
N ALA A 76 -4.07 18.28 1.53
CA ALA A 76 -4.11 17.91 0.12
C ALA A 76 -5.03 16.70 -0.15
N LEU A 77 -4.93 15.65 0.69
CA LEU A 77 -5.79 14.47 0.59
C LEU A 77 -7.27 14.84 0.85
N LEU A 78 -7.55 15.65 1.87
CA LEU A 78 -8.90 16.10 2.21
C LEU A 78 -9.50 16.99 1.12
N ALA A 79 -8.72 17.93 0.57
CA ALA A 79 -9.15 18.79 -0.52
C ALA A 79 -9.53 17.97 -1.75
N ARG A 80 -8.70 16.97 -2.09
CA ARG A 80 -8.99 16.07 -3.21
C ARG A 80 -10.24 15.23 -2.95
N ALA A 81 -10.38 14.66 -1.76
CA ALA A 81 -11.58 13.91 -1.38
C ALA A 81 -12.87 14.75 -1.49
N ARG A 82 -12.82 16.03 -1.07
CA ARG A 82 -13.96 16.96 -1.15
C ARG A 82 -14.35 17.34 -2.59
N SER A 83 -13.43 17.23 -3.54
CA SER A 83 -13.68 17.53 -4.96
C SER A 83 -14.38 16.40 -5.72
N LEU A 84 -14.49 15.21 -5.12
CA LEU A 84 -15.10 14.06 -5.80
C LEU A 84 -16.59 14.24 -5.97
N SER A 85 -17.08 13.90 -7.16
CA SER A 85 -18.48 13.57 -7.35
C SER A 85 -18.84 12.27 -6.62
N LEU A 86 -20.13 12.07 -6.34
CA LEU A 86 -20.60 10.84 -5.68
C LEU A 86 -20.22 9.56 -6.45
N PRO A 87 -20.34 9.49 -7.81
CA PRO A 87 -19.88 8.31 -8.56
C PRO A 87 -18.38 8.04 -8.41
N GLU A 88 -17.54 9.08 -8.50
CA GLU A 88 -16.09 8.94 -8.33
C GLU A 88 -15.74 8.47 -6.91
N ALA A 89 -16.36 9.03 -5.88
CA ALA A 89 -16.18 8.60 -4.51
C ALA A 89 -16.54 7.12 -4.31
N HIS A 90 -17.64 6.67 -4.92
CA HIS A 90 -18.04 5.27 -4.88
C HIS A 90 -16.99 4.36 -5.54
N LEU A 91 -16.44 4.76 -6.69
CA LEU A 91 -15.39 4.01 -7.39
C LEU A 91 -14.11 3.91 -6.56
N VAL A 92 -13.65 5.03 -5.99
CA VAL A 92 -12.45 5.07 -5.14
C VAL A 92 -12.63 4.14 -3.94
N VAL A 93 -13.75 4.24 -3.22
CA VAL A 93 -14.03 3.39 -2.06
C VAL A 93 -14.03 1.91 -2.44
N ARG A 94 -14.66 1.53 -3.55
CA ARG A 94 -14.68 0.14 -4.03
C ARG A 94 -13.28 -0.38 -4.37
N ALA A 95 -12.48 0.43 -5.07
CA ALA A 95 -11.12 0.06 -5.44
C ALA A 95 -10.26 -0.15 -4.18
N PHE A 96 -10.27 0.78 -3.23
CA PHE A 96 -9.55 0.63 -1.96
C PHE A 96 -10.03 -0.57 -1.14
N THR A 97 -11.34 -0.86 -1.14
CA THR A 97 -11.89 -2.05 -0.49
C THR A 97 -11.30 -3.33 -1.11
N ALA A 98 -11.24 -3.41 -2.44
CA ALA A 98 -10.60 -4.53 -3.12
C ALA A 98 -9.11 -4.65 -2.76
N TYR A 99 -8.37 -3.53 -2.72
CA TYR A 99 -6.97 -3.53 -2.26
C TYR A 99 -6.83 -4.10 -0.85
N PHE A 100 -7.67 -3.69 0.10
CA PHE A 100 -7.61 -4.22 1.47
C PHE A 100 -7.89 -5.73 1.54
N HIS A 101 -8.86 -6.23 0.77
CA HIS A 101 -9.12 -7.66 0.70
C HIS A 101 -7.92 -8.44 0.16
N LEU A 102 -7.21 -7.90 -0.84
CA LEU A 102 -6.01 -8.52 -1.40
C LEU A 102 -4.84 -8.53 -0.41
N VAL A 103 -4.63 -7.42 0.32
CA VAL A 103 -3.61 -7.35 1.38
C VAL A 103 -3.93 -8.37 2.48
N ASN A 104 -5.17 -8.41 2.95
CA ASN A 104 -5.60 -9.38 3.96
C ASN A 104 -5.39 -10.83 3.50
N LEU A 105 -5.65 -11.13 2.23
CA LEU A 105 -5.40 -12.46 1.65
C LEU A 105 -3.90 -12.79 1.60
N ALA A 106 -3.06 -11.83 1.22
CA ALA A 106 -1.61 -12.00 1.21
C ALA A 106 -1.06 -12.26 2.62
N GLU A 107 -1.52 -11.49 3.60
CA GLU A 107 -1.17 -11.66 5.01
C GLU A 107 -1.62 -13.03 5.56
N GLU A 108 -2.84 -13.47 5.24
CA GLU A 108 -3.33 -14.78 5.66
C GLU A 108 -2.53 -15.92 5.04
N ARG A 109 -2.22 -15.83 3.73
CA ARG A 109 -1.35 -16.79 3.06
C ARG A 109 0.04 -16.83 3.71
N GLN A 110 0.58 -15.68 4.09
CA GLN A 110 1.86 -15.59 4.76
C GLN A 110 1.82 -16.20 6.16
N ARG A 111 0.75 -15.97 6.93
CA ARG A 111 0.52 -16.60 8.23
C ARG A 111 0.54 -18.13 8.12
N LEU A 112 -0.15 -18.68 7.12
CA LEU A 112 -0.14 -20.12 6.84
C LEU A 112 1.25 -20.64 6.44
N ARG A 113 2.06 -19.84 5.75
CA ARG A 113 3.44 -20.20 5.39
C ARG A 113 4.32 -20.27 6.63
N ILE A 114 4.18 -19.33 7.56
CA ILE A 114 4.93 -19.31 8.83
C ILE A 114 4.54 -20.50 9.72
N LEU A 115 3.26 -20.88 9.77
CA LEU A 115 2.76 -21.99 10.62
C LEU A 115 3.08 -23.39 10.07
N ARG A 116 3.46 -23.51 8.80
CA ARG A 116 3.83 -24.78 8.15
C ARG A 116 5.33 -25.06 8.16
N VAL A 117 6.14 -24.11 8.64
CA VAL A 117 7.58 -24.23 8.89
C VAL A 117 7.78 -24.60 10.36
#